data_AF-A0A5C7P2N4-F1
#
_entry.id   AF-A0A5C7P2N4-F1
#
_cell.length_a   1.000
_cell.length_b   1.000
_cell.length_c   1.000
_cell.angle_alpha   90.00
_cell.angle_beta   90.00
_cell.angle_gamma   90.00
#
_symmetry.space_group_name_H-M   'P 1'
#
loop_
_entity.id
_entity.type
_entity.pdbx_description
1 polymer ?
#
loop_
_entity_poly.entity_id
_entity_poly.type
_entity_poly.pdbx_seq_one_letter_code
_entity_poly.pdbx_strand_id
1 'polypeptide(L)'
;MSLSERIRPGVEAAPWVVDEVTKLEAERGRLLAAARTAAEQIRRCDYTPARSTLLQAIAAVDQPAAQPAPEPAIYSYSIDGEMFHGEFASPEDAAAEGLLSEPDAPAIEVAECVRRPASAFVSGEFVVEDAQQRAFDSCGEAAEDWLNDVVVDRAAMDELERHVGDWLQARDPVTFFEVINVRTITRAELIASGHLEADD
;
A
#
# COMPACT_ATOMS: atom_id res chain seq x y z
N MET A 1 14.03 -9.76 28.24
CA MET A 1 13.69 -10.47 27.00
C MET A 1 13.30 -9.46 25.95
N SER A 2 14.10 -9.38 24.89
CA SER A 2 13.78 -8.66 23.66
C SER A 2 12.59 -9.35 22.95
N LEU A 3 11.81 -8.60 22.16
CA LEU A 3 10.75 -9.15 21.32
C LEU A 3 11.33 -10.12 20.28
N SER A 4 12.56 -9.89 19.81
CA SER A 4 13.29 -10.82 18.93
C SER A 4 13.53 -12.19 19.59
N GLU A 5 13.75 -12.22 20.90
CA GLU A 5 13.95 -13.46 21.69
C GLU A 5 12.65 -14.25 21.93
N ARG A 6 11.49 -13.70 21.54
CA ARG A 6 10.17 -14.38 21.63
C ARG A 6 9.76 -15.07 20.34
N ILE A 7 10.52 -14.89 19.26
CA ILE A 7 10.38 -15.68 18.03
C ILE A 7 10.75 -17.12 18.38
N ARG A 8 9.86 -18.09 18.10
CA ARG A 8 10.05 -19.49 18.49
C ARG A 8 11.41 -20.00 17.96
N PRO A 9 12.23 -20.69 18.78
CA PRO A 9 13.45 -21.33 18.29
C PRO A 9 13.10 -22.32 17.17
N GLY A 10 13.68 -22.13 15.99
CA GLY A 10 13.50 -23.02 14.83
C GLY A 10 12.52 -22.54 13.74
N VAL A 11 11.96 -21.33 13.85
CA VAL A 11 11.22 -20.69 12.76
C VAL A 11 12.08 -19.55 12.22
N GLU A 12 12.56 -19.66 10.97
CA GLU A 12 13.14 -18.51 10.27
C GLU A 12 12.03 -17.48 10.07
N ALA A 13 12.08 -16.39 10.85
CA ALA A 13 11.20 -15.26 10.64
C ALA A 13 11.55 -14.63 9.29
N ALA A 14 10.53 -14.33 8.48
CA ALA A 14 10.74 -13.62 7.23
C ALA A 14 11.47 -12.28 7.49
N PRO A 15 12.38 -11.82 6.61
CA PRO A 15 13.18 -10.62 6.85
C PRO A 15 12.38 -9.39 7.26
N TRP A 16 11.20 -9.18 6.66
CA TRP A 16 10.29 -8.08 6.99
C TRP A 16 9.75 -8.14 8.43
N VAL A 17 9.60 -9.33 9.02
CA VAL A 17 9.20 -9.50 10.43
C VAL A 17 10.34 -9.08 11.35
N VAL A 18 11.58 -9.42 11.00
CA VAL A 18 12.76 -9.03 11.77
C VAL A 18 12.96 -7.52 11.72
N ASP A 19 12.76 -6.92 10.55
CA ASP A 19 12.84 -5.47 10.36
C ASP A 19 11.75 -4.73 11.16
N GLU A 20 10.50 -5.21 11.11
CA GLU A 20 9.40 -4.59 11.85
C GLU A 20 9.57 -4.75 13.37
N VAL A 21 10.01 -5.93 13.85
CA VAL A 21 10.33 -6.14 15.27
C VAL A 21 11.47 -5.20 15.71
N THR A 22 12.51 -5.04 14.90
CA THR A 22 13.63 -4.15 15.20
C THR A 22 13.17 -2.69 15.29
N LYS A 23 12.31 -2.26 14.36
CA LYS A 23 11.70 -0.93 14.36
C LYS A 23 10.86 -0.69 15.62
N LEU A 24 9.97 -1.63 15.96
CA LEU A 24 9.13 -1.55 17.16
C LEU A 24 9.95 -1.53 18.45
N GLU A 25 11.07 -2.25 18.51
CA GLU A 25 12.00 -2.19 19.64
C GLU A 25 12.69 -0.82 19.77
N ALA A 26 13.07 -0.21 18.65
CA ALA A 26 13.65 1.13 18.63
C ALA A 26 12.63 2.20 19.07
N GLU A 27 11.37 2.09 18.64
CA GLU A 27 10.28 2.97 19.09
C GLU A 27 9.99 2.81 20.58
N ARG A 28 9.85 1.57 21.05
CA ARG A 28 9.69 1.26 22.48
C ARG A 28 10.84 1.83 23.31
N GLY A 29 12.08 1.72 22.84
CA GLY A 29 13.25 2.29 23.52
C GLY A 29 13.15 3.81 23.67
N ARG A 30 12.75 4.51 22.60
CA ARG A 30 12.55 5.97 22.59
C ARG A 30 11.45 6.41 23.56
N LEU A 31 10.29 5.73 23.55
CA LEU A 31 9.19 6.03 24.47
C LEU A 31 9.58 5.81 25.94
N LEU A 32 10.28 4.73 26.25
CA LEU A 32 10.76 4.46 27.61
C LEU A 32 11.77 5.51 28.09
N ALA A 33 12.66 5.99 27.22
CA ALA A 33 13.60 7.05 27.55
C ALA A 33 12.88 8.39 27.82
N ALA A 34 11.88 8.73 26.99
CA ALA A 34 11.05 9.91 27.19
C ALA A 34 10.26 9.85 28.51
N ALA A 35 9.67 8.69 28.82
CA ALA A 35 8.95 8.47 30.07
C ALA A 35 9.84 8.63 31.31
N ARG A 36 11.08 8.12 31.26
CA ARG A 36 12.07 8.32 32.34
C ARG A 36 12.44 9.79 32.52
N THR A 37 12.62 10.51 31.42
CA THR A 37 12.94 11.94 31.42
C THR A 37 11.79 12.76 32.01
N ALA A 38 10.56 12.48 31.57
CA ALA A 38 9.35 13.13 32.08
C ALA A 38 9.13 12.83 33.58
N ALA A 39 9.41 11.60 34.04
CA ALA A 39 9.31 11.24 35.45
C ALA A 39 10.28 12.05 36.34
N GLU A 40 11.51 12.30 35.86
CA GLU A 40 12.47 13.13 36.57
C GLU A 40 12.08 14.62 36.57
N GLN A 41 11.53 15.13 35.47
CA GLN A 41 10.98 16.48 35.39
C GLN A 41 9.78 16.66 36.34
N ILE A 42 8.87 15.69 36.41
CA ILE A 42 7.74 15.68 37.36
C ILE A 42 8.24 15.69 38.80
N ARG A 43 9.29 14.92 39.10
CA ARG A 43 9.91 14.88 40.44
C ARG A 43 10.47 16.24 40.89
N ARG A 44 10.81 17.11 39.92
CA ARG A 44 11.24 18.50 40.14
C ARG A 44 10.11 19.53 40.07
N CYS A 45 8.85 19.07 39.94
CA CYS A 45 7.66 19.89 39.72
C CYS A 45 7.66 20.66 38.38
N ASP A 46 8.46 20.22 37.41
CA ASP A 46 8.55 20.81 36.07
C ASP A 46 7.53 20.14 35.11
N TYR A 47 6.24 20.38 35.34
CA TYR A 47 5.16 19.69 34.63
C TYR A 47 5.03 20.06 33.15
N THR A 48 5.30 21.33 32.78
CA THR A 48 5.22 21.78 31.38
C THR A 48 6.30 21.13 30.50
N PRO A 49 7.58 21.06 30.92
CA PRO A 49 8.59 20.25 30.24
C PRO A 49 8.26 18.76 30.17
N ALA A 50 7.72 18.17 31.24
CA ALA A 50 7.33 16.76 31.26
C ALA A 50 6.25 16.44 30.23
N ARG A 51 5.22 17.28 30.16
CA ARG A 51 4.15 17.16 29.15
C ARG A 51 4.70 17.32 27.73
N SER A 52 5.54 18.32 27.47
CA SER A 52 6.14 18.52 26.14
C SER A 52 7.00 17.32 25.72
N THR A 53 7.78 16.77 26.64
CA THR A 53 8.66 15.62 26.39
C THR A 53 7.86 14.39 25.97
N LEU A 54 6.75 14.10 26.67
CA LEU A 54 5.87 12.99 26.33
C LEU A 54 5.15 13.22 25.01
N LEU A 55 4.61 14.41 24.78
CA LEU A 55 3.88 14.73 23.53
C LEU A 55 4.80 14.65 22.30
N GLN A 56 6.04 15.13 22.40
CA GLN A 56 7.02 15.02 21.32
C GLN A 56 7.40 13.56 21.03
N ALA A 57 7.57 12.75 22.08
CA ALA A 57 7.89 11.33 21.91
C ALA A 57 6.72 10.54 21.29
N ILE A 58 5.49 10.86 21.66
CA ILE A 58 4.28 10.28 21.06
C ILE A 58 4.18 10.71 19.59
N ALA A 59 4.28 12.00 19.29
CA ALA A 59 4.20 12.51 17.93
C ALA A 59 5.29 11.95 17.00
N ALA A 60 6.47 11.61 17.54
CA ALA A 60 7.55 11.00 16.77
C ALA A 60 7.33 9.51 16.44
N VAL A 61 6.42 8.83 17.15
CA VAL A 61 5.99 7.46 16.85
C VAL A 61 4.76 7.46 15.95
N ASP A 62 3.91 8.49 16.09
CA ASP A 62 2.69 8.70 15.29
C ASP A 62 2.96 9.32 13.90
N GLN A 63 4.23 9.65 13.60
CA GLN A 63 4.60 10.03 12.24
C GLN A 63 4.57 8.78 11.36
N PRO A 64 3.68 8.71 10.35
CA PRO A 64 3.76 7.64 9.37
C PRO A 64 5.19 7.65 8.82
N ALA A 65 5.80 6.46 8.72
CA ALA A 65 7.12 6.31 8.14
C ALA A 65 7.20 7.18 6.88
N ALA A 66 8.21 8.05 6.81
CA ALA A 66 8.40 8.95 5.68
C ALA A 66 8.14 8.16 4.39
N GLN A 67 7.10 8.56 3.64
CA GLN A 67 6.75 7.87 2.42
C GLN A 67 8.03 7.77 1.57
N PRO A 68 8.39 6.58 1.09
CA PRO A 68 9.52 6.47 0.17
C PRO A 68 9.31 7.48 -0.96
N ALA A 69 10.41 8.06 -1.45
CA ALA A 69 10.35 8.95 -2.60
C ALA A 69 9.49 8.29 -3.69
N PRO A 70 8.60 9.05 -4.37
CA PRO A 70 7.70 8.46 -5.35
C PRO A 70 8.54 7.68 -6.36
N GLU A 71 8.21 6.39 -6.53
CA GLU A 71 8.85 5.57 -7.54
C GLU A 71 8.66 6.25 -8.91
N PRO A 72 9.66 6.18 -9.81
CA PRO A 72 9.51 6.74 -11.14
C PRO A 72 8.28 6.12 -11.81
N ALA A 73 7.44 6.96 -12.42
CA ALA A 73 6.25 6.51 -13.11
C ALA A 73 6.61 5.48 -14.19
N ILE A 74 5.82 4.41 -14.25
CA ILE A 74 5.92 3.36 -15.26
C ILE A 74 4.77 3.55 -16.23
N TYR A 75 5.02 3.34 -17.53
CA TYR A 75 4.02 3.48 -18.57
C TYR A 75 3.78 2.15 -19.28
N SER A 76 2.59 2.00 -19.86
CA SER A 76 2.17 0.82 -20.60
C SER A 76 1.31 1.24 -21.79
N TYR A 77 1.29 0.46 -22.86
CA TYR A 77 0.54 0.78 -24.07
C TYR A 77 -0.64 -0.16 -24.29
N SER A 78 -1.68 0.31 -24.97
CA SER A 78 -2.83 -0.49 -25.40
C SER A 78 -3.17 -0.20 -26.86
N ILE A 79 -3.57 -1.27 -27.56
CA ILE A 79 -3.98 -1.23 -28.96
C ILE A 79 -5.50 -1.05 -29.06
N ASP A 80 -6.25 -1.57 -28.10
CA ASP A 80 -7.71 -1.61 -28.08
C ASP A 80 -8.35 -0.84 -26.91
N GLY A 81 -7.53 -0.34 -25.99
CA GLY A 81 -7.95 0.35 -24.77
C GLY A 81 -8.44 -0.59 -23.67
N GLU A 82 -8.38 -1.92 -23.87
CA GLU A 82 -8.81 -2.92 -22.88
C GLU A 82 -7.62 -3.50 -22.12
N MET A 83 -6.58 -3.91 -22.84
CA MET A 83 -5.37 -4.51 -22.25
C MET A 83 -4.15 -3.63 -22.44
N PHE A 84 -3.44 -3.37 -21.34
CA PHE A 84 -2.20 -2.59 -21.31
C PHE A 84 -0.98 -3.51 -21.18
N HIS A 85 0.00 -3.31 -22.05
CA HIS A 85 1.17 -4.17 -22.23
C HIS A 85 2.50 -3.45 -21.97
N GLY A 86 3.43 -4.19 -21.36
CA GLY A 86 4.79 -3.73 -21.08
C GLY A 86 4.90 -2.69 -19.97
N GLU A 87 6.14 -2.42 -19.57
CA GLU A 87 6.50 -1.46 -18.53
C GLU A 87 7.66 -0.60 -19.06
N PHE A 88 7.39 0.68 -19.29
CA PHE A 88 8.30 1.61 -19.94
C PHE A 88 8.58 2.83 -19.07
N ALA A 89 9.78 3.41 -19.22
CA ALA A 89 10.21 4.56 -18.43
C ALA A 89 9.58 5.89 -18.92
N SER A 90 9.06 5.92 -20.14
CA SER A 90 8.38 7.08 -20.72
C SER A 90 7.12 6.68 -21.49
N PRO A 91 6.14 7.59 -21.63
CA PRO A 91 5.00 7.35 -22.49
C PRO A 91 5.37 7.19 -23.96
N GLU A 92 6.41 7.92 -24.41
CA GLU A 92 6.86 7.90 -25.80
C GLU A 92 7.49 6.54 -26.16
N ASP A 93 8.26 5.94 -25.24
CA ASP A 93 8.77 4.57 -25.42
C ASP A 93 7.64 3.54 -25.48
N ALA A 94 6.63 3.67 -24.61
CA ALA A 94 5.47 2.78 -24.62
C ALA A 94 4.69 2.88 -25.94
N ALA A 95 4.42 4.10 -26.41
CA ALA A 95 3.74 4.32 -27.68
C ALA A 95 4.54 3.81 -28.88
N ALA A 96 5.87 3.96 -28.86
CA ALA A 96 6.73 3.48 -29.93
C ALA A 96 6.66 1.94 -30.03
N GLU A 97 6.75 1.24 -28.89
CA GLU A 97 6.60 -0.22 -28.85
C GLU A 97 5.22 -0.67 -29.37
N GLY A 98 4.16 0.03 -28.97
CA GLY A 98 2.80 -0.26 -29.44
C GLY A 98 2.65 -0.10 -30.96
N LEU A 99 3.20 0.97 -31.54
CA LEU A 99 3.14 1.22 -32.98
C LEU A 99 4.09 0.33 -33.81
N LEU A 100 5.15 -0.20 -33.19
CA LEU A 100 6.00 -1.23 -33.79
C LEU A 100 5.29 -2.60 -33.79
N SER A 101 4.52 -2.89 -32.74
CA SER A 101 3.70 -4.10 -32.64
C SER A 101 2.51 -4.09 -33.59
N GLU A 102 1.94 -2.90 -33.86
CA GLU A 102 0.83 -2.68 -34.79
C GLU A 102 1.19 -1.60 -35.83
N PRO A 103 1.93 -1.98 -36.90
CA PRO A 103 2.45 -1.02 -37.88
C PRO A 103 1.37 -0.19 -38.59
N ASP A 104 0.18 -0.77 -38.79
CA ASP A 104 -0.94 -0.11 -39.47
C ASP A 104 -1.76 0.79 -38.54
N ALA A 105 -1.49 0.76 -37.22
CA ALA A 105 -2.20 1.62 -36.28
C ALA A 105 -1.77 3.09 -36.45
N PRO A 106 -2.73 4.04 -36.57
CA PRO A 106 -2.41 5.46 -36.67
C PRO A 106 -2.03 6.07 -35.32
N ALA A 107 -2.42 5.42 -34.21
CA ALA A 107 -2.19 5.87 -32.85
C ALA A 107 -2.29 4.69 -31.87
N ILE A 108 -1.75 4.88 -30.66
CA ILE A 108 -1.74 3.92 -29.57
C ILE A 108 -2.17 4.63 -28.29
N GLU A 109 -2.90 3.94 -27.42
CA GLU A 109 -3.18 4.44 -26.08
C GLU A 109 -2.04 4.13 -25.13
N VAL A 110 -1.70 5.08 -24.27
CA VAL A 110 -0.65 4.94 -23.28
C VAL A 110 -1.18 5.39 -21.94
N ALA A 111 -0.87 4.64 -20.89
CA ALA A 111 -1.30 4.94 -19.53
C ALA A 111 -0.14 4.83 -18.55
N GLU A 112 -0.27 5.55 -17.44
CA GLU A 112 0.61 5.42 -16.27
C GLU A 112 0.15 4.22 -15.43
N CYS A 113 1.10 3.40 -15.01
CA CYS A 113 0.90 2.18 -14.25
C CYS A 113 1.10 2.44 -12.76
N VAL A 114 0.08 2.17 -11.96
CA VAL A 114 0.13 2.26 -10.51
C VAL A 114 0.06 0.86 -9.91
N ARG A 115 1.15 0.45 -9.27
CA ARG A 115 1.15 -0.77 -8.47
C ARG A 115 0.46 -0.52 -7.13
N ARG A 116 -0.40 -1.45 -6.75
CA ARG A 116 -1.14 -1.41 -5.49
C ARG A 116 -0.84 -2.68 -4.69
N PRO A 117 -0.73 -2.59 -3.35
CA PRO A 117 -0.70 -3.79 -2.53
C PRO A 117 -2.03 -4.55 -2.65
N ALA A 118 -2.01 -5.86 -2.36
CA ALA A 118 -3.23 -6.68 -2.38
C ALA A 118 -4.37 -6.10 -1.51
N SER A 119 -4.06 -5.42 -0.41
CA SER A 119 -5.06 -4.78 0.46
C SER A 119 -5.91 -3.73 -0.25
N ALA A 120 -5.42 -3.11 -1.32
CA ALA A 120 -6.20 -2.15 -2.12
C ALA A 120 -7.35 -2.81 -2.91
N PHE A 121 -7.32 -4.13 -3.06
CA PHE A 121 -8.34 -4.92 -3.76
C PHE A 121 -9.21 -5.73 -2.79
N VAL A 122 -9.07 -5.51 -1.48
CA VAL A 122 -9.87 -6.15 -0.44
C VAL A 122 -10.85 -5.14 0.12
N SER A 123 -12.10 -5.57 0.32
CA SER A 123 -13.11 -4.80 1.03
C SER A 123 -13.45 -5.49 2.34
N GLY A 124 -13.22 -4.78 3.46
CA GLY A 124 -13.57 -5.28 4.79
C GLY A 124 -15.09 -5.44 4.93
N GLU A 125 -15.85 -4.54 4.31
CA GLU A 125 -17.31 -4.57 4.30
C GLU A 125 -17.83 -5.86 3.68
N PHE A 126 -17.35 -6.26 2.51
CA PHE A 126 -17.78 -7.52 1.87
C PHE A 126 -17.38 -8.76 2.69
N VAL A 127 -16.22 -8.73 3.37
CA VAL A 127 -15.80 -9.83 4.26
C VAL A 127 -16.75 -9.95 5.46
N VAL A 128 -17.14 -8.82 6.06
CA VAL A 128 -18.05 -8.79 7.20
C VAL A 128 -19.47 -9.17 6.77
N GLU A 129 -19.94 -8.67 5.63
CA GLU A 129 -21.26 -8.97 5.07
C GLU A 129 -21.41 -10.48 4.81
N ASP A 130 -20.42 -11.14 4.20
CA ASP A 130 -20.45 -12.61 4.00
C ASP A 130 -20.50 -13.35 5.34
N ALA A 131 -19.79 -12.87 6.37
CA ALA A 131 -19.84 -13.46 7.71
C ALA A 131 -21.23 -13.28 8.37
N GLN A 132 -21.81 -12.07 8.29
CA GLN A 132 -23.14 -11.76 8.81
C GLN A 132 -24.22 -12.62 8.13
N GLN A 133 -24.18 -12.72 6.80
CA GLN A 133 -25.11 -13.55 6.02
C GLN A 133 -25.04 -15.01 6.46
N ARG A 134 -23.83 -15.57 6.60
CA ARG A 134 -23.65 -16.96 7.07
C ARG A 134 -24.17 -17.18 8.49
N ALA A 135 -23.99 -16.20 9.38
CA ALA A 135 -24.51 -16.26 10.73
C ALA A 135 -26.04 -16.21 10.74
N PHE A 136 -26.64 -15.32 9.94
CA PHE A 136 -28.09 -15.23 9.78
C PHE A 136 -28.68 -16.52 9.19
N ASP A 137 -28.07 -17.08 8.14
CA ASP A 137 -28.50 -18.35 7.55
C ASP A 137 -28.45 -19.51 8.56
N SER A 138 -27.50 -19.46 9.51
CA SER A 138 -27.29 -20.51 10.51
C SER A 138 -28.14 -20.33 11.77
N CYS A 139 -28.39 -19.09 12.20
CA CYS A 139 -28.95 -18.77 13.51
C CYS A 139 -30.23 -17.91 13.43
N GLY A 140 -30.64 -17.48 12.24
CA GLY A 140 -31.78 -16.60 11.99
C GLY A 140 -31.59 -15.22 12.63
N GLU A 141 -32.71 -14.63 13.02
CA GLU A 141 -32.79 -13.30 13.65
C GLU A 141 -31.90 -13.16 14.90
N ALA A 142 -31.54 -14.26 15.57
CA ALA A 142 -30.63 -14.21 16.72
C ALA A 142 -29.22 -13.69 16.37
N ALA A 143 -28.84 -13.69 15.09
CA ALA A 143 -27.55 -13.18 14.61
C ALA A 143 -27.65 -11.82 13.89
N GLU A 144 -28.84 -11.20 13.80
CA GLU A 144 -29.08 -9.96 13.04
C GLU A 144 -28.16 -8.81 13.47
N ASP A 145 -27.87 -8.69 14.77
CA ASP A 145 -27.05 -7.60 15.31
C ASP A 145 -25.54 -7.90 15.34
N TRP A 146 -25.12 -9.11 14.98
CA TRP A 146 -23.72 -9.50 15.08
C TRP A 146 -22.87 -8.72 14.07
N LEU A 147 -21.78 -8.09 14.55
CA LEU A 147 -20.83 -7.28 13.76
C LEU A 147 -21.32 -5.89 13.29
N ASN A 148 -22.53 -5.44 13.66
CA ASN A 148 -23.02 -4.11 13.26
C ASN A 148 -22.09 -2.95 13.72
N ASP A 149 -21.53 -3.05 14.92
CA ASP A 149 -20.58 -2.06 15.44
C ASP A 149 -19.23 -2.08 14.68
N VAL A 150 -18.85 -3.24 14.14
CA VAL A 150 -17.59 -3.43 13.43
C VAL A 150 -17.67 -2.80 12.04
N VAL A 151 -18.80 -2.93 11.34
CA VAL A 151 -19.03 -2.35 10.00
C VAL A 151 -18.86 -0.82 10.00
N VAL A 152 -19.31 -0.15 11.07
CA VAL A 152 -19.24 1.32 11.16
C VAL A 152 -17.90 1.82 11.71
N ASP A 153 -17.06 0.93 12.23
CA ASP A 153 -15.71 1.26 12.72
C ASP A 153 -14.69 1.18 11.57
N ARG A 154 -14.40 2.34 10.97
CA ARG A 154 -13.44 2.46 9.87
C ARG A 154 -12.05 1.95 10.23
N ALA A 155 -11.60 2.12 11.47
CA ALA A 155 -10.28 1.65 11.89
C ALA A 155 -10.24 0.12 11.96
N ALA A 156 -11.31 -0.52 12.43
CA ALA A 156 -11.45 -1.97 12.42
C ALA A 156 -11.53 -2.53 10.99
N MET A 157 -12.22 -1.83 10.08
CA MET A 157 -12.29 -2.21 8.67
C MET A 157 -10.93 -2.10 7.97
N ASP A 158 -10.20 -0.99 8.19
CA ASP A 158 -8.85 -0.80 7.64
C ASP A 158 -7.88 -1.88 8.16
N GLU A 159 -8.00 -2.25 9.44
CA GLU A 159 -7.22 -3.34 10.01
C GLU A 159 -7.55 -4.68 9.33
N LEU A 160 -8.83 -4.99 9.12
CA LEU A 160 -9.27 -6.22 8.46
C LEU A 160 -8.77 -6.29 7.01
N GLU A 161 -8.95 -5.22 6.23
CA GLU A 161 -8.48 -5.12 4.84
C GLU A 161 -6.97 -5.32 4.74
N ARG A 162 -6.21 -4.70 5.67
CA ARG A 162 -4.76 -4.87 5.73
C ARG A 162 -4.39 -6.32 6.04
N HIS A 163 -4.98 -6.97 7.05
CA HIS A 163 -4.62 -8.34 7.41
C HIS A 163 -4.93 -9.34 6.29
N VAL A 164 -6.08 -9.21 5.64
CA VAL A 164 -6.46 -10.05 4.50
C VAL A 164 -5.55 -9.77 3.31
N GLY A 165 -5.27 -8.49 3.03
CA GLY A 165 -4.35 -8.07 1.99
C GLY A 165 -2.92 -8.61 2.19
N ASP A 166 -2.37 -8.47 3.40
CA ASP A 166 -1.05 -9.00 3.76
C ASP A 166 -0.99 -10.52 3.58
N TRP A 167 -2.07 -11.23 3.97
CA TRP A 167 -2.17 -12.68 3.81
C TRP A 167 -2.18 -13.11 2.33
N LEU A 168 -2.90 -12.37 1.48
CA LEU A 168 -2.96 -12.58 0.03
C LEU A 168 -1.60 -12.29 -0.61
N GLN A 169 -1.02 -11.13 -0.32
CA GLN A 169 0.27 -10.69 -0.85
C GLN A 169 1.39 -11.69 -0.57
N ALA A 170 1.37 -12.34 0.60
CA ALA A 170 2.37 -13.35 0.97
C ALA A 170 2.24 -14.69 0.22
N ARG A 171 1.10 -14.95 -0.45
CA ARG A 171 0.79 -16.22 -1.13
C ARG A 171 0.74 -16.08 -2.63
N ASP A 172 0.13 -15.02 -3.10
CA ASP A 172 -0.02 -14.69 -4.50
C ASP A 172 0.14 -13.18 -4.66
N PRO A 173 1.39 -12.70 -4.77
CA PRO A 173 1.69 -11.28 -4.91
C PRO A 173 0.97 -10.65 -6.11
N VAL A 174 0.48 -9.42 -5.96
CA VAL A 174 -0.06 -8.65 -7.10
C VAL A 174 1.04 -8.45 -8.14
N THR A 175 0.85 -9.01 -9.33
CA THR A 175 1.77 -8.86 -10.49
C THR A 175 1.26 -7.87 -11.52
N PHE A 176 -0.01 -7.45 -11.42
CA PHE A 176 -0.66 -6.50 -12.32
C PHE A 176 -0.62 -5.07 -11.75
N PHE A 177 -1.16 -4.11 -12.51
CA PHE A 177 -1.20 -2.70 -12.15
C PHE A 177 -2.57 -2.10 -12.50
N GLU A 178 -2.92 -1.01 -11.80
CA GLU A 178 -3.99 -0.10 -12.19
C GLU A 178 -3.44 0.86 -13.26
N VAL A 179 -4.25 1.21 -14.25
CA VAL A 179 -3.89 2.23 -15.25
C VAL A 179 -4.60 3.55 -14.95
N ILE A 180 -3.85 4.64 -14.97
CA ILE A 180 -4.35 6.01 -14.81
C ILE A 180 -3.82 6.89 -15.94
N ASN A 181 -4.38 8.10 -16.08
CA ASN A 181 -3.89 9.12 -17.01
C ASN A 181 -3.75 8.61 -18.46
N VAL A 182 -4.73 7.80 -18.92
CA VAL A 182 -4.76 7.27 -20.28
C VAL A 182 -4.77 8.42 -21.29
N ARG A 183 -3.88 8.35 -22.27
CA ARG A 183 -3.80 9.30 -23.38
C ARG A 183 -3.47 8.58 -24.69
N THR A 184 -4.00 9.08 -25.79
CA THR A 184 -3.65 8.60 -27.13
C THR A 184 -2.42 9.34 -27.65
N ILE A 185 -1.43 8.61 -28.16
CA ILE A 185 -0.25 9.16 -28.84
C ILE A 185 -0.27 8.67 -30.29
N THR A 186 -0.21 9.62 -31.23
CA THR A 186 -0.25 9.34 -32.66
C THR A 186 1.13 9.04 -33.23
N ARG A 187 1.17 8.31 -34.36
CA ARG A 187 2.40 8.08 -35.13
C ARG A 187 3.08 9.39 -35.53
N ALA A 188 2.29 10.39 -35.92
CA ALA A 188 2.80 11.71 -36.31
C ALA A 188 3.52 12.42 -35.15
N GLU A 189 3.01 12.30 -33.92
CA GLU A 189 3.64 12.87 -32.73
C GLU A 189 4.98 12.18 -32.40
N LEU A 190 5.07 10.85 -32.54
CA LEU A 190 6.31 10.11 -32.31
C LEU A 190 7.38 10.38 -33.37
N ILE A 191 6.99 10.52 -34.64
CA ILE A 191 7.91 10.95 -35.69
C ILE A 191 8.42 12.36 -35.41
N ALA A 192 7.52 13.29 -35.04
CA ALA A 192 7.90 14.67 -34.74
C ALA A 192 8.82 14.78 -33.52
N SER A 193 8.70 13.90 -32.54
CA SER A 193 9.55 13.84 -31.35
C SER A 193 10.83 13.01 -31.53
N GLY A 194 10.98 12.32 -32.67
CA GLY A 194 12.15 11.50 -32.97
C GLY A 194 12.17 10.12 -32.31
N HIS A 195 11.03 9.65 -31.79
CA HIS A 195 10.88 8.34 -31.16
C HIS A 195 10.45 7.24 -32.17
N LEU A 196 10.11 7.63 -33.40
CA LEU A 196 9.81 6.71 -34.50
C LEU A 196 10.37 7.25 -35.82
N GLU A 197 10.86 6.38 -36.69
CA GLU A 197 11.27 6.78 -38.04
C GLU A 197 10.03 7.06 -38.92
N ALA A 198 10.18 8.00 -39.87
CA ALA A 198 9.14 8.23 -40.87
C ALA A 198 9.15 7.10 -41.90
N ASP A 199 7.98 6.57 -42.23
CA ASP A 199 7.86 5.60 -43.32
C ASP A 199 8.23 6.29 -44.66
N ASP A 200 9.18 5.71 -45.41
CA ASP A 200 9.71 6.20 -46.71
C ASP A 200 8.66 6.23 -47.83
#